data_AF-A0A396H4M2-F1
#
_entry.id   AF-A0A396H4M2-F1
#
_cell.length_a   1.000
_cell.length_b   1.000
_cell.length_c   1.000
_cell.angle_alpha   90.00
_cell.angle_beta   90.00
_cell.angle_gamma   90.00
#
_symmetry.space_group_name_H-M   'P 1'
#
loop_
_entity.id
_entity.type
_entity.pdbx_description
1 polymer ?
#
loop_
_entity_poly.entity_id
_entity_poly.type
_entity_poly.pdbx_seq_one_letter_code
_entity_poly.pdbx_strand_id
1 'polypeptide(L)' 'MDSLPGGHPNIDVVRKKFMNAMCICRCLHPKLKSNSSIIPWIEIKCPMQTNGIDCGYFVMRFMKEIILANQDMIPENVCM' A
#
# COMPACT_ATOMS: atom_id res chain seq x y z
N MET A 1 17.50 1.70 14.54
CA MET A 1 16.62 1.37 13.41
C MET A 1 17.37 0.35 12.58
N ASP A 2 16.79 -0.81 12.36
CA ASP A 2 17.44 -1.84 11.55
C ASP A 2 17.53 -1.36 10.10
N SER A 3 18.69 -1.53 9.47
CA SER A 3 18.86 -1.20 8.06
C SER A 3 17.87 -2.02 7.23
N LEU A 4 17.12 -1.35 6.35
CA LEU A 4 16.28 -2.04 5.39
C LEU A 4 17.17 -2.91 4.49
N PRO A 5 16.83 -4.19 4.25
CA PRO A 5 17.62 -5.04 3.39
C PRO A 5 17.72 -4.40 1.99
N GLY A 6 18.95 -4.33 1.47
CA GLY A 6 19.23 -3.82 0.13
C GLY A 6 18.68 -4.75 -0.93
N GLY A 7 17.40 -4.62 -1.25
CA GLY A 7 16.72 -5.38 -2.29
C GLY A 7 15.24 -5.05 -2.33
N HIS A 8 14.69 -4.84 -3.53
CA HIS A 8 13.25 -4.73 -3.68
C HIS A 8 12.60 -6.04 -3.19
N PRO A 9 11.67 -6.00 -2.23
CA PRO A 9 11.00 -7.21 -1.78
C PRO A 9 10.24 -7.82 -2.96
N ASN A 10 10.32 -9.15 -3.10
CA ASN A 10 9.56 -9.87 -4.11
C ASN A 10 8.06 -9.59 -3.91
N ILE A 11 7.42 -9.01 -4.93
CA ILE A 11 6.04 -8.53 -4.85
C ILE A 11 5.06 -9.67 -4.54
N ASP A 12 5.32 -10.89 -5.02
CA ASP A 12 4.48 -12.06 -4.74
C ASP A 12 4.56 -12.48 -3.27
N VAL A 13 5.75 -12.34 -2.65
CA VAL A 13 5.94 -12.61 -1.22
C VAL A 13 5.18 -11.58 -0.38
N VAL A 14 5.27 -10.30 -0.75
CA VAL A 14 4.53 -9.23 -0.07
C VAL A 14 3.02 -9.44 -0.22
N ARG A 15 2.57 -9.74 -1.44
CA ARG A 15 1.17 -10.03 -1.75
C ARG A 15 0.64 -11.20 -0.94
N LYS A 16 1.38 -12.30 -0.85
CA LYS A 16 0.99 -13.46 -0.03
C LYS A 16 0.85 -13.10 1.45
N LYS A 17 1.80 -12.35 2.02
CA LYS A 17 1.74 -11.90 3.41
C LYS A 17 0.54 -11.00 3.68
N PHE A 18 0.26 -10.06 2.77
CA PHE A 18 -0.89 -9.16 2.88
C PHE A 18 -2.22 -9.92 2.83
N MET A 19 -2.39 -10.84 1.88
CA MET A 19 -3.64 -11.62 1.77
C MET A 19 -3.89 -12.49 3.00
N ASN A 20 -2.83 -13.07 3.58
CA ASN A 20 -2.92 -13.78 4.86
C ASN A 20 -3.37 -12.87 6.00
N ALA A 21 -2.79 -11.67 6.12
CA ALA A 21 -3.19 -10.69 7.14
C ALA A 21 -4.66 -10.25 6.98
N MET A 22 -5.11 -10.02 5.73
CA MET A 22 -6.50 -9.68 5.43
C MET A 22 -7.46 -10.82 5.80
N CYS A 23 -7.07 -12.08 5.61
CA CYS A 23 -7.85 -13.23 6.05
C CYS A 23 -8.07 -13.20 7.57
N ILE A 24 -6.98 -13.04 8.34
CA ILE A 24 -7.04 -12.96 9.82
C ILE A 24 -7.90 -11.78 10.26
N CYS A 25 -7.69 -10.59 9.68
CA CYS A 25 -8.45 -9.38 10.01
C CYS A 25 -9.96 -9.57 9.79
N ARG A 26 -10.36 -10.15 8.66
CA ARG A 26 -11.78 -10.44 8.35
C ARG A 26 -12.39 -11.47 9.30
N CYS A 27 -11.62 -12.45 9.77
CA CYS A 27 -12.07 -13.41 10.79
C CYS A 27 -12.29 -12.73 12.15
N LEU A 28 -11.38 -11.83 12.56
CA LEU A 28 -11.47 -11.11 13.84
C LEU A 28 -12.52 -10.00 13.83
N HIS A 29 -12.80 -9.41 12.66
CA HIS A 29 -13.73 -8.30 12.50
C HIS A 29 -14.78 -8.59 11.40
N PRO A 30 -15.81 -9.40 11.69
CA PRO A 30 -16.81 -9.80 10.70
C PRO A 30 -17.56 -8.63 10.04
N LYS A 31 -17.67 -7.49 10.73
CA LYS A 31 -18.29 -6.27 10.21
C LYS A 31 -17.48 -5.59 9.09
N LEU A 32 -16.18 -5.87 8.97
CA LEU A 32 -15.30 -5.38 7.91
C LEU A 32 -15.30 -6.31 6.68
N LYS A 33 -16.14 -7.35 6.68
CA LYS A 33 -16.26 -8.29 5.56
C LYS A 33 -16.95 -7.59 4.40
N SER A 34 -16.14 -7.06 3.49
CA SER A 34 -16.58 -6.58 2.17
C SER A 34 -17.27 -7.70 1.38
N ASN A 35 -18.28 -7.34 0.58
CA ASN A 35 -18.97 -8.24 -0.34
C ASN A 35 -18.02 -8.79 -1.44
N SER A 36 -16.91 -8.08 -1.72
CA SER A 36 -15.84 -8.57 -2.58
C SER A 36 -14.70 -9.15 -1.75
N SER A 37 -14.32 -10.39 -2.03
CA SER A 37 -13.12 -11.02 -1.47
C SER A 37 -11.84 -10.61 -2.20
N ILE A 38 -11.96 -10.04 -3.40
CA ILE A 38 -10.87 -9.74 -4.33
C ILE A 38 -10.38 -8.30 -4.08
N ILE A 39 -9.07 -8.18 -3.84
CA ILE A 39 -8.36 -6.91 -3.71
C ILE A 39 -7.46 -6.79 -4.95
N PRO A 40 -7.71 -5.84 -5.86
CA PRO A 40 -6.85 -5.63 -7.02
C PRO A 40 -5.47 -5.12 -6.55
N TRP A 41 -4.42 -5.65 -7.16
CA TRP A 41 -3.05 -5.19 -6.96
C TRP A 41 -2.65 -4.41 -8.20
N ILE A 42 -2.50 -3.11 -8.06
CA ILE A 42 -2.24 -2.19 -9.16
C ILE A 42 -0.88 -1.55 -8.90
N GLU A 43 -0.03 -1.56 -9.92
CA GLU A 43 1.20 -0.76 -9.90
C GLU A 43 0.83 0.67 -10.25
N ILE A 44 1.13 1.58 -9.33
CA ILE A 44 0.86 3.01 -9.47
C ILE A 44 2.14 3.74 -9.80
N LYS A 45 2.05 4.75 -10.67
CA LYS A 45 3.15 5.68 -10.87
C LYS A 45 3.20 6.64 -9.69
N CYS A 46 4.36 6.78 -9.07
CA CYS A 46 4.57 7.74 -7.99
C CYS A 46 5.90 8.48 -8.18
N PRO A 47 6.03 9.71 -7.68
CA PRO A 47 7.31 10.40 -7.64
C PRO A 47 8.37 9.54 -6.94
N MET A 48 9.50 9.29 -7.63
CA MET A 48 10.59 8.51 -7.08
C MET A 48 11.53 9.40 -6.27
N GLN A 49 11.85 8.98 -5.05
CA GLN A 49 12.87 9.65 -4.25
C GLN A 49 14.23 9.59 -4.96
N THR A 50 14.98 10.69 -4.92
CA THR A 50 16.32 10.78 -5.52
C THR A 50 17.44 10.48 -4.53
N ASN A 51 17.10 10.37 -3.23
CA ASN A 51 18.04 10.07 -2.15
C ASN A 51 17.57 8.87 -1.32
N GLY A 52 18.38 8.45 -0.34
CA GLY A 52 18.07 7.30 0.54
C GLY A 52 17.31 7.63 1.82
N ILE A 53 16.93 8.90 2.06
CA ILE A 53 16.42 9.36 3.36
C ILE A 53 14.95 9.80 3.32
N ASP A 54 14.42 10.12 2.14
CA ASP A 54 13.08 10.71 2.02
C ASP A 54 11.94 9.67 1.91
N CYS A 55 12.21 8.36 1.99
CA CYS A 55 11.19 7.32 1.79
C CYS A 55 9.95 7.51 2.67
N GLY A 56 10.14 7.87 3.93
CA GLY A 56 9.04 8.17 4.84
C GLY A 56 8.20 9.39 4.41
N TYR A 57 8.84 10.43 3.88
CA TYR A 57 8.17 11.62 3.37
C TYR A 57 7.29 11.30 2.17
N PHE A 58 7.80 10.55 1.18
CA PHE A 58 7.01 10.16 0.00
C PHE A 58 5.82 9.28 0.38
N VAL A 59 5.98 8.35 1.32
CA VAL A 59 4.88 7.51 1.83
C VAL A 59 3.81 8.37 2.52
N MET A 60 4.20 9.30 3.40
CA MET A 60 3.24 10.18 4.08
C MET A 60 2.53 11.14 3.13
N ARG A 61 3.25 11.73 2.17
CA ARG A 61 2.67 12.59 1.14
C ARG A 61 1.60 11.84 0.35
N PHE A 62 1.91 10.62 -0.08
CA PHE A 62 0.97 9.79 -0.82
C PHE A 62 -0.29 9.44 -0.01
N MET A 63 -0.13 9.03 1.26
CA MET A 63 -1.27 8.77 2.15
C MET A 63 -2.13 10.01 2.38
N LYS A 64 -1.51 11.18 2.54
CA LYS A 64 -2.22 12.45 2.68
C LYS A 64 -3.07 12.76 1.44
N GLU A 65 -2.53 12.54 0.24
CA GLU A 65 -3.24 12.79 -1.01
C GLU A 65 -4.48 11.88 -1.18
N ILE A 66 -4.39 10.60 -0.81
CA ILE A 66 -5.55 9.68 -0.80
C ILE A 66 -6.66 10.18 0.12
N ILE A 67 -6.31 10.53 1.36
CA ILE A 67 -7.27 11.01 2.37
C ILE A 67 -7.94 12.30 1.89
N LEU A 68 -7.15 13.25 1.37
CA LEU A 68 -7.67 14.54 0.89
C LEU A 68 -8.55 14.42 -0.35
N ALA A 69 -8.30 13.44 -1.21
CA ALA A 69 -9.17 13.17 -2.35
C ALA A 69 -10.55 12.64 -1.91
N ASN A 70 -10.72 12.26 -0.64
CA ASN A 70 -11.89 11.54 -0.10
C ASN A 70 -12.27 10.36 -1.00
N GLN A 71 -11.26 9.74 -1.60
CA GLN A 71 -11.43 8.57 -2.45
C GLN A 71 -11.12 7.34 -1.62
N ASP A 72 -12.03 6.38 -1.66
CA ASP A 72 -11.79 5.03 -1.14
C ASP A 72 -10.82 4.23 -2.06
N MET A 73 -10.38 4.84 -3.17
CA MET A 73 -9.49 4.25 -4.17
C MET A 73 -8.36 5.22 -4.53
N ILE A 74 -7.20 4.65 -4.85
CA ILE A 74 -6.07 5.41 -5.38
C ILE A 74 -6.34 5.67 -6.87
N PRO A 75 -6.32 6.92 -7.36
CA PRO A 75 -6.41 7.16 -8.80
C PRO A 75 -5.21 6.55 -9.51
N GLU A 76 -5.45 5.76 -10.55
CA GLU A 76 -4.41 5.09 -11.35
C GLU A 76 -3.45 6.08 -12.05
N ASN A 77 -3.78 7.38 -12.04
CA ASN A 77 -3.13 8.43 -12.83
C ASN A 77 -2.44 9.54 -12.00
N VAL A 78 -2.25 9.39 -10.68
CA VAL A 78 -1.64 10.48 -9.88
C VAL A 78 -0.12 10.48 -10.00
N CYS A 79 0.38 11.14 -11.04
CA CYS A 79 1.68 11.79 -10.98
C CYS A 79 1.45 13.30 -10.81
N MET A 80 1.68 13.83 -9.59
CA MET A 80 1.90 15.26 -9.36
C MET A 80 3.20 15.49 -8.57
#